data_AF-A0A6S6TLG0-F1
#
_entry.id   AF-A0A6S6TLG0-F1
#
_cell.length_a   1.000
_cell.length_b   1.000
_cell.length_c   1.000
_cell.angle_alpha   90.00
_cell.angle_beta   90.00
_cell.angle_gamma   90.00
#
_symmetry.space_group_name_H-M   'P 1'
#
loop_
_entity.id
_entity.type
_entity.pdbx_description
1 polymer ?
#
loop_
_entity_poly.entity_id
_entity_poly.type
_entity_poly.pdbx_seq_one_letter_code
_entity_poly.pdbx_strand_id
1 'polypeptide(L)'
;MLDLNPGLMLFVLVIFFSLMYLLNTMLYQPLLKFMDDREATIANDLKNAEEMADNSSDLNAKANALLADAKAEANAIREKATSEAKALAESKIESKVKELDENSVAFLAELDTEQETLKNALVAELPAFKETLQKKLSSL
;
A
#
# COMPACT_ATOMS: atom_id res chain seq x y z
N MET A 1 -88.90 22.41 -40.30
CA MET A 1 -89.36 22.13 -38.92
C MET A 1 -88.41 21.10 -38.36
N LEU A 2 -87.83 21.36 -37.19
CA LEU A 2 -87.00 20.36 -36.51
C LEU A 2 -87.97 19.30 -35.99
N ASP A 3 -88.16 18.21 -36.74
CA ASP A 3 -88.86 17.04 -36.21
C ASP A 3 -87.93 16.40 -35.17
N LEU A 4 -88.05 16.85 -33.92
CA LEU A 4 -87.47 16.15 -32.79
C LEU A 4 -88.13 14.78 -32.73
N ASN A 5 -87.43 13.75 -33.21
CA ASN A 5 -87.79 12.37 -33.00
C ASN A 5 -87.08 11.86 -31.73
N PRO A 6 -87.79 11.68 -30.60
CA PRO A 6 -87.18 11.26 -29.34
C PRO A 6 -86.51 9.87 -29.44
N GLY A 7 -87.01 9.01 -30.32
CA GLY A 7 -86.43 7.68 -30.56
C GLY A 7 -85.07 7.75 -31.24
N LEU A 8 -84.92 8.63 -32.24
CA LEU A 8 -83.63 8.83 -32.92
C LEU A 8 -82.59 9.48 -31.99
N MET A 9 -83.03 10.41 -31.13
CA MET A 9 -82.17 11.02 -30.11
C MET A 9 -81.66 9.99 -29.08
N LEU A 10 -82.54 9.10 -28.61
CA LEU A 10 -82.16 8.01 -27.71
C LEU A 10 -81.17 7.04 -28.38
N PHE A 11 -81.39 6.68 -29.64
CA PHE A 11 -80.50 5.79 -30.37
C PHE A 11 -79.09 6.40 -30.56
N VAL A 12 -79.00 7.68 -30.92
CA VAL A 12 -77.72 8.39 -31.04
C VAL A 12 -77.01 8.48 -29.68
N LEU A 13 -77.74 8.72 -28.59
CA LEU A 13 -77.18 8.71 -27.24
C LEU A 13 -76.59 7.34 -26.87
N VAL A 14 -77.30 6.25 -27.15
CA VAL A 14 -76.81 4.89 -26.89
C VAL A 14 -75.53 4.61 -27.69
N ILE A 15 -75.49 4.98 -28.97
CA ILE A 15 -74.28 4.83 -29.80
C ILE A 15 -73.13 5.68 -29.26
N PHE A 16 -73.40 6.93 -28.89
CA PHE A 16 -72.37 7.83 -28.35
C PHE A 16 -71.74 7.29 -27.07
N PHE A 17 -72.55 6.84 -26.10
CA PHE A 17 -72.03 6.23 -24.88
C PHE A 17 -71.33 4.89 -25.13
N SER A 18 -71.83 4.08 -26.07
CA SER A 18 -71.17 2.83 -26.46
C SER A 18 -69.80 3.08 -27.07
N LEU A 19 -69.69 4.07 -27.96
CA LEU A 19 -68.43 4.48 -28.58
C LEU A 19 -67.47 5.07 -27.54
N MET A 20 -67.96 5.91 -26.64
CA MET A 20 -67.17 6.49 -25.55
C MET A 20 -66.58 5.39 -24.65
N TYR A 21 -67.39 4.39 -24.29
CA TYR A 21 -66.93 3.24 -23.53
C TYR A 21 -65.83 2.46 -24.26
N LEU A 22 -66.04 2.18 -25.56
CA LEU A 22 -65.04 1.48 -26.38
C LEU A 22 -63.73 2.26 -26.46
N LEU A 23 -63.77 3.57 -26.75
CA LEU A 23 -62.57 4.42 -26.81
C LEU A 23 -61.85 4.52 -25.46
N ASN A 24 -62.60 4.58 -24.35
CA ASN A 24 -62.01 4.60 -23.00
C ASN A 24 -61.15 3.36 -22.75
N THR A 25 -61.68 2.18 -23.07
CA THR A 25 -60.95 0.91 -22.87
C THR A 25 -59.84 0.68 -23.89
N MET A 26 -60.04 1.08 -25.15
CA MET A 26 -59.14 0.73 -26.25
C MET A 26 -58.01 1.75 -26.46
N LEU A 27 -58.26 3.04 -26.18
CA LEU A 27 -57.35 4.12 -26.51
C LEU A 27 -56.87 4.87 -25.26
N TYR A 28 -57.79 5.42 -24.47
CA TYR A 28 -57.43 6.33 -23.39
C TYR A 28 -56.70 5.63 -22.25
N GLN A 29 -57.17 4.45 -21.82
CA GLN A 29 -56.49 3.71 -20.77
C GLN A 29 -55.07 3.24 -21.15
N PRO A 30 -54.85 2.59 -22.33
CA PRO A 30 -53.50 2.23 -22.75
C PRO A 30 -52.57 3.43 -22.92
N LEU A 31 -53.09 4.55 -23.43
CA LEU A 31 -52.30 5.76 -23.64
C LEU A 31 -51.85 6.38 -22.31
N LEU A 32 -52.76 6.53 -21.35
CA LEU A 32 -52.44 7.06 -20.02
C LEU A 32 -51.45 6.15 -19.30
N LYS A 33 -51.68 4.83 -19.34
CA LYS A 33 -50.74 3.85 -18.77
C LYS A 33 -49.34 4.00 -19.37
N PHE A 34 -49.22 4.20 -20.68
CA PHE A 34 -47.91 4.41 -21.31
C PHE A 34 -47.25 5.72 -20.86
N MET A 35 -48.02 6.79 -20.62
CA MET A 35 -47.47 8.03 -20.07
C MET A 35 -46.97 7.83 -18.64
N ASP A 36 -47.76 7.16 -17.79
CA ASP A 36 -47.39 6.83 -16.41
C ASP A 36 -46.15 5.94 -16.35
N ASP A 37 -46.10 4.88 -17.17
CA ASP A 37 -44.96 3.95 -17.25
C ASP A 37 -43.69 4.71 -17.68
N ARG A 38 -43.82 5.67 -18.60
CA ARG A 38 -42.70 6.51 -19.06
C ARG A 38 -42.24 7.48 -17.98
N GLU A 39 -43.17 8.13 -17.27
CA GLU A 39 -42.84 9.03 -16.16
C GLU A 39 -42.14 8.27 -15.03
N ALA A 40 -42.64 7.08 -14.68
CA ALA A 40 -42.02 6.20 -13.69
C ALA A 40 -40.62 5.75 -14.11
N THR A 41 -40.43 5.40 -15.39
CA THR A 41 -39.12 5.02 -15.92
C THR A 41 -38.13 6.18 -15.84
N ILE A 42 -38.52 7.39 -16.27
CA ILE A 42 -37.65 8.58 -16.22
C ILE A 42 -37.30 8.92 -14.76
N ALA A 43 -38.26 8.88 -13.84
CA ALA A 43 -38.01 9.14 -12.43
C ALA A 43 -37.04 8.11 -11.82
N ASN A 44 -37.18 6.84 -12.18
CA ASN A 44 -36.28 5.78 -11.73
C ASN A 44 -34.87 5.94 -12.32
N ASP A 45 -34.76 6.23 -13.62
CA ASP A 45 -33.48 6.46 -14.29
C ASP A 45 -32.74 7.67 -13.69
N LEU A 46 -33.44 8.76 -13.40
CA LEU A 46 -32.86 9.94 -12.74
C LEU A 46 -32.36 9.60 -11.33
N LYS A 47 -33.19 8.91 -10.54
CA LYS A 47 -32.80 8.47 -9.19
C LYS A 47 -31.59 7.54 -9.23
N ASN A 48 -31.56 6.57 -10.13
CA ASN A 48 -30.43 5.67 -10.27
C ASN A 48 -29.17 6.42 -10.71
N ALA A 49 -29.28 7.40 -11.60
CA ALA A 49 -28.15 8.22 -12.01
C ALA A 49 -27.58 9.04 -10.85
N GLU A 50 -28.44 9.64 -10.01
CA GLU A 50 -28.03 10.34 -8.79
C GLU A 50 -27.36 9.38 -7.79
N GLU A 51 -27.98 8.24 -7.49
CA GLU A 51 -27.41 7.24 -6.59
C GLU A 51 -26.07 6.70 -7.10
N MET A 52 -25.93 6.48 -8.42
CA MET A 52 -24.65 6.05 -9.01
C MET A 52 -23.57 7.12 -8.93
N ALA A 53 -23.95 8.40 -9.12
CA ALA A 53 -23.02 9.51 -8.98
C ALA A 53 -22.51 9.65 -7.53
N ASP A 54 -23.41 9.59 -6.56
CA ASP A 54 -23.07 9.65 -5.13
C ASP A 54 -22.22 8.45 -4.72
N ASN A 55 -22.61 7.24 -5.11
CA ASN A 55 -21.82 6.03 -4.85
C ASN A 55 -20.43 6.11 -5.50
N SER A 56 -20.31 6.69 -6.70
CA SER A 56 -19.01 6.88 -7.35
C SER A 56 -18.11 7.85 -6.58
N SER A 57 -18.67 8.96 -6.09
CA SER A 57 -17.96 9.91 -5.24
C SER A 57 -17.47 9.25 -3.95
N ASP A 58 -18.34 8.51 -3.27
CA ASP A 58 -18.02 7.80 -2.04
C ASP A 58 -16.96 6.72 -2.24
N LEU A 59 -17.03 5.95 -3.33
CA LEU A 59 -16.03 4.96 -3.67
C LEU A 59 -14.67 5.60 -3.97
N ASN A 60 -14.64 6.73 -4.67
CA ASN A 60 -13.41 7.49 -4.91
C ASN A 60 -12.83 8.03 -3.60
N ALA A 61 -13.66 8.56 -2.70
CA ALA A 61 -13.23 9.04 -1.39
C ALA A 61 -12.62 7.91 -0.55
N LYS A 62 -13.28 6.73 -0.51
CA LYS A 62 -12.76 5.54 0.18
C LYS A 62 -11.45 5.04 -0.44
N ALA A 63 -11.34 5.01 -1.77
CA ALA A 63 -10.11 4.61 -2.45
C ALA A 63 -8.95 5.57 -2.13
N ASN A 64 -9.20 6.87 -2.13
CA ASN A 64 -8.20 7.89 -1.78
C ASN A 64 -7.75 7.76 -0.32
N ALA A 65 -8.69 7.54 0.61
CA ALA A 65 -8.36 7.29 2.01
C ALA A 65 -7.50 6.03 2.18
N LEU A 66 -7.88 4.93 1.53
CA LEU A 66 -7.11 3.68 1.58
C LEU A 66 -5.69 3.86 1.01
N LEU A 67 -5.54 4.60 -0.09
CA LEU A 67 -4.23 4.90 -0.67
C LEU A 67 -3.38 5.80 0.24
N ALA A 68 -3.99 6.74 0.96
CA ALA A 68 -3.30 7.57 1.93
C ALA A 68 -2.80 6.74 3.12
N ASP A 69 -3.65 5.88 3.67
CA ASP A 69 -3.30 4.98 4.77
C ASP A 69 -2.20 4.00 4.38
N ALA A 70 -2.31 3.37 3.20
CA ALA A 70 -1.28 2.46 2.69
C ALA A 70 0.07 3.17 2.48
N LYS A 71 0.07 4.43 2.02
CA LYS A 71 1.30 5.23 1.91
C LYS A 71 1.89 5.56 3.28
N ALA A 72 1.05 5.91 4.26
CA ALA A 72 1.51 6.19 5.62
C ALA A 72 2.13 4.94 6.26
N GLU A 73 1.50 3.78 6.12
CA GLU A 73 2.01 2.50 6.60
C GLU A 73 3.33 2.12 5.91
N ALA A 74 3.41 2.25 4.58
CA ALA A 74 4.65 1.98 3.84
C ALA A 74 5.80 2.89 4.30
N ASN A 75 5.53 4.17 4.54
CA ASN A 75 6.53 5.11 5.06
C ASN A 75 6.97 4.71 6.48
N ALA A 76 6.04 4.34 7.36
CA ALA A 76 6.34 3.88 8.71
C ALA A 76 7.20 2.60 8.70
N ILE A 77 6.88 1.64 7.83
CA ILE A 77 7.68 0.42 7.65
C ILE A 77 9.10 0.77 7.18
N ARG A 78 9.23 1.67 6.19
CA ARG A 78 10.53 2.09 5.67
C ARG A 78 11.37 2.81 6.73
N GLU A 79 10.75 3.69 7.51
CA GLU A 79 11.41 4.42 8.58
C GLU A 79 11.88 3.47 9.69
N LYS A 80 11.00 2.55 10.11
CA LYS A 80 11.35 1.50 11.07
C LYS A 80 12.50 0.63 10.59
N ALA A 81 12.44 0.13 9.36
CA ALA A 81 13.51 -0.69 8.78
C ALA A 81 14.84 0.09 8.68
N THR A 82 14.78 1.37 8.33
CA THR A 82 15.97 2.23 8.28
C THR A 82 16.55 2.47 9.67
N SER A 83 15.71 2.71 10.67
CA SER A 83 16.12 2.91 12.06
C SER A 83 16.74 1.63 12.64
N GLU A 84 16.11 0.48 12.42
CA GLU A 84 16.63 -0.82 12.86
C GLU A 84 17.97 -1.15 12.18
N ALA A 85 18.09 -0.89 10.87
CA ALA A 85 19.34 -1.08 10.14
C ALA A 85 20.46 -0.19 10.68
N LYS A 86 20.17 1.08 11.00
CA LYS A 86 21.13 2.00 11.64
C LYS A 86 21.56 1.51 13.01
N ALA A 87 20.61 1.17 13.87
CA ALA A 87 20.91 0.65 15.21
C ALA A 87 21.76 -0.63 15.16
N LEU A 88 21.45 -1.54 14.23
CA LEU A 88 22.22 -2.76 14.03
C LEU A 88 23.63 -2.49 13.46
N ALA A 89 23.76 -1.51 12.59
CA ALA A 89 25.07 -1.08 12.08
C ALA A 89 25.92 -0.47 13.20
N GLU A 90 25.35 0.44 14.00
CA GLU A 90 26.02 1.06 15.15
C GLU A 90 26.46 0.00 16.17
N SER A 91 25.57 -0.92 16.55
CA SER A 91 25.91 -2.02 17.46
C SER A 91 27.02 -2.93 16.93
N LYS A 92 27.01 -3.24 15.62
CA LYS A 92 28.09 -4.02 14.99
C LYS A 92 29.41 -3.28 14.98
N ILE A 93 29.40 -1.98 14.70
CA ILE A 93 30.61 -1.14 14.73
C ILE A 93 31.16 -1.11 16.15
N GLU A 94 30.33 -0.84 17.16
CA GLU A 94 30.75 -0.80 18.56
C GLU A 94 31.35 -2.15 19.01
N SER A 95 30.69 -3.27 18.67
CA SER A 95 31.23 -4.60 18.96
C SER A 95 32.57 -4.85 18.27
N LYS A 96 32.74 -4.42 17.01
CA LYS A 96 33.99 -4.60 16.27
C LYS A 96 35.11 -3.72 16.80
N VAL A 97 34.81 -2.50 17.22
CA VAL A 97 35.76 -1.60 17.90
C VAL A 97 36.23 -2.24 19.21
N LYS A 98 35.29 -2.75 20.01
CA LYS A 98 35.64 -3.44 21.27
C LYS A 98 36.51 -4.68 21.04
N GLU A 99 36.16 -5.50 20.06
CA GLU A 99 36.96 -6.68 19.68
C GLU A 99 38.36 -6.26 19.18
N LEU A 100 38.47 -5.17 18.42
CA LEU A 100 39.74 -4.63 17.95
C LEU A 100 40.61 -4.13 19.11
N ASP A 101 40.02 -3.43 20.07
CA ASP A 101 40.73 -2.95 21.27
C ASP A 101 41.24 -4.12 22.11
N GLU A 102 40.40 -5.14 22.35
CA GLU A 102 40.79 -6.36 23.06
C GLU A 102 41.93 -7.09 22.34
N ASN A 103 41.83 -7.26 21.02
CA ASN A 103 42.88 -7.86 20.20
C ASN A 103 44.18 -7.04 20.21
N SER A 104 44.08 -5.71 20.19
CA SER A 104 45.26 -4.84 20.23
C SER A 104 45.97 -4.94 21.58
N VAL A 105 45.23 -5.02 22.68
CA VAL A 105 45.82 -5.22 24.02
C VAL A 105 46.48 -6.59 24.11
N ALA A 106 45.82 -7.65 23.62
CA ALA A 106 46.39 -9.00 23.59
C ALA A 106 47.66 -9.05 22.74
N PHE A 107 47.66 -8.42 21.56
CA PHE A 107 48.81 -8.35 20.67
C PHE A 107 50.02 -7.63 21.31
N LEU A 108 49.78 -6.52 22.02
CA LEU A 108 50.85 -5.81 22.74
C LEU A 108 51.44 -6.66 23.87
N ALA A 109 50.60 -7.38 24.62
CA ALA A 109 51.06 -8.29 25.66
C ALA A 109 51.90 -9.44 25.07
N GLU A 110 51.47 -10.00 23.94
CA GLU A 110 52.21 -11.06 23.25
C GLU A 110 53.55 -10.55 22.70
N LEU A 111 53.59 -9.34 22.13
CA LEU A 111 54.84 -8.69 21.71
C LEU A 111 55.83 -8.50 22.86
N ASP A 112 55.36 -8.09 24.04
CA ASP A 112 56.24 -7.96 25.21
C ASP A 112 56.84 -9.32 25.61
N THR A 113 56.03 -10.39 25.60
CA THR A 113 56.52 -11.75 25.89
C THR A 113 57.48 -12.28 24.83
N GLU A 114 57.22 -12.02 23.54
CA GLU A 114 58.14 -12.34 22.45
C GLU A 114 59.46 -11.56 22.57
N GLN A 115 59.40 -10.30 22.99
CA GLN A 115 60.60 -9.49 23.19
C GLN A 115 61.44 -10.03 24.35
N GLU A 116 60.84 -10.45 25.46
CA GLU A 116 61.55 -11.07 26.57
C GLU A 116 62.17 -12.41 26.20
N THR A 117 61.42 -13.28 25.51
CA THR A 117 61.92 -14.58 25.05
C THR A 117 63.06 -14.41 24.04
N LEU A 118 62.96 -13.47 23.10
CA LEU A 118 64.03 -13.15 22.17
C LEU A 118 65.28 -12.61 22.87
N LYS A 119 65.12 -11.70 23.86
CA LYS A 119 66.23 -11.21 24.68
C LYS A 119 66.92 -12.35 25.41
N ASN A 120 66.16 -13.24 26.04
CA ASN A 120 66.70 -14.40 26.74
C ASN A 120 67.42 -15.37 25.80
N ALA A 121 66.86 -15.63 24.62
CA ALA A 121 67.49 -16.46 23.59
C ALA A 121 68.80 -15.84 23.08
N LEU A 122 68.83 -14.54 22.79
CA LEU A 122 70.04 -13.81 22.40
C LEU A 122 71.12 -13.88 23.50
N VAL A 123 70.73 -13.73 24.77
CA VAL A 123 71.68 -13.84 25.89
C VAL A 123 72.24 -15.26 26.01
N ALA A 124 71.43 -16.29 25.77
CA ALA A 124 71.88 -17.67 25.76
C ALA A 124 72.84 -17.98 24.59
N GLU A 125 72.66 -17.32 23.44
CA GLU A 125 73.51 -17.50 22.26
C GLU A 125 74.76 -16.59 22.21
N LEU A 126 74.82 -15.54 23.04
CA LEU A 126 75.99 -14.64 23.16
C LEU A 126 77.35 -15.37 23.33
N PRO A 127 77.48 -16.44 24.14
CA PRO A 127 78.73 -17.18 24.28
C PRO A 127 79.15 -17.87 22.98
N ALA A 128 78.20 -18.52 22.28
CA ALA A 128 78.45 -19.18 21.00
C ALA A 128 78.80 -18.17 19.90
N PHE A 129 78.12 -17.02 19.90
CA PHE A 129 78.43 -15.91 18.99
C PHE A 129 79.82 -15.33 19.25
N LYS A 130 80.19 -15.13 20.51
CA LYS A 130 81.53 -14.66 20.93
C LYS A 130 82.63 -15.64 20.54
N GLU A 131 82.40 -16.94 20.70
CA GLU A 131 83.35 -17.98 20.29
C GLU A 131 83.54 -18.01 18.76
N THR A 132 82.45 -17.83 18.01
CA THR A 132 82.48 -17.77 16.54
C THR A 132 83.21 -16.52 16.03
N LEU A 133 83.00 -15.37 16.69
CA LEU A 133 83.73 -14.13 16.41
C LEU A 133 85.23 -14.26 16.74
N GLN A 134 85.58 -14.85 17.88
CA GLN A 134 86.98 -15.09 18.23
C GLN A 134 87.65 -16.01 17.21
N LYS A 135 87.00 -17.11 16.81
CA LYS A 135 87.52 -18.01 15.75
C LYS A 135 87.77 -17.25 14.44
N LYS A 136 86.82 -16.41 14.00
CA LYS A 136 86.97 -15.57 12.79
C LYS A 136 88.11 -14.54 12.91
N LEU A 137 88.25 -13.87 14.05
CA LEU A 137 89.31 -12.88 14.31
C LEU A 137 90.70 -13.51 14.46
N SER A 138 90.80 -14.71 15.02
CA SER A 138 92.07 -15.46 15.09
C SER A 138 92.46 -16.13 13.77
N SER A 139 91.54 -16.20 12.80
CA SER A 139 91.77 -16.72 11.45
C SER A 139 92.10 -15.63 10.42
N LEU A 140 92.20 -14.37 10.87
CA LEU A 140 92.65 -13.19 10.14
C LEU A 140 94.07 -12.83 10.62
#